data_AF-A0A4Q8UC84-F1
#
_entry.id   AF-A0A4Q8UC84-F1
#
_cell.length_a   1.000
_cell.length_b   1.000
_cell.length_c   1.000
_cell.angle_alpha   90.00
_cell.angle_beta   90.00
_cell.angle_gamma   90.00
#
_symmetry.space_group_name_H-M   'P 1'
#
loop_
_entity.id
_entity.type
_entity.pdbx_description
1 polymer ?
#
loop_
_entity_poly.entity_id
_entity_poly.type
_entity_poly.pdbx_seq_one_letter_code
_entity_poly.pdbx_strand_id
1 'polypeptide(L)'
;MKSRVLACFLIFFLSSAQGTEEYVWDTLASLDKDAIEKRSIFFILEKMPHLKGIEIKLVQINAQYHKSGPTLNSLFIHANSFKPISENKTLGFQDLSYGISHYAEFVRVNFSTAGVPESISYNESLLGQNEEESLERFKELYDFY
;
A
#
# COMPACT_ATOMS: atom_id res chain seq x y z
N MET A 1 17.17 -29.33 -67.24
CA MET A 1 16.40 -28.53 -66.27
C MET A 1 16.49 -29.18 -64.90
N LYS A 2 17.18 -28.57 -63.93
CA LYS A 2 17.25 -29.06 -62.54
C LYS A 2 16.45 -28.09 -61.67
N SER A 3 15.25 -28.48 -61.27
CA SER A 3 14.41 -27.66 -60.40
C SER A 3 14.90 -27.77 -58.96
N ARG A 4 15.23 -26.63 -58.37
CA ARG A 4 15.65 -26.48 -56.97
C ARG A 4 14.38 -26.45 -56.11
N VAL A 5 14.15 -27.47 -55.29
CA VAL A 5 13.13 -27.40 -54.24
C VAL A 5 13.80 -26.82 -53.00
N LEU A 6 13.62 -25.52 -52.80
CA LEU A 6 14.03 -24.80 -51.60
C LEU A 6 13.03 -25.15 -50.49
N ALA A 7 13.43 -26.02 -49.57
CA ALA A 7 12.63 -26.37 -48.41
C ALA A 7 12.68 -25.22 -47.39
N CYS A 8 11.62 -24.41 -47.33
CA CYS A 8 11.40 -23.45 -46.25
C CYS A 8 11.03 -24.22 -44.98
N PHE A 9 11.98 -24.39 -44.06
CA PHE A 9 11.70 -24.83 -42.70
C PHE A 9 10.98 -23.70 -41.97
N LEU A 10 9.66 -23.84 -41.83
CA LEU A 10 8.82 -22.96 -41.02
C LEU A 10 9.07 -23.31 -39.54
N ILE A 11 9.90 -22.53 -38.86
CA ILE A 11 10.10 -22.65 -37.41
C ILE A 11 8.84 -22.06 -36.75
N PHE A 12 7.94 -22.94 -36.32
CA PHE A 12 6.84 -22.57 -35.44
C PHE A 12 7.43 -22.16 -34.09
N PHE A 13 7.47 -20.85 -33.81
CA PHE A 13 7.61 -20.34 -32.46
C PHE A 13 6.32 -20.67 -31.71
N LEU A 14 6.33 -21.77 -30.96
CA LEU A 14 5.35 -22.01 -29.90
C LEU A 14 5.63 -21.01 -28.78
N SER A 15 5.13 -19.78 -28.93
CA SER A 15 4.95 -18.89 -27.80
C SER A 15 3.89 -19.53 -26.93
N SER A 16 4.30 -20.25 -25.89
CA SER A 16 3.43 -20.53 -24.75
C SER A 16 3.08 -19.19 -24.13
N ALA A 17 1.96 -18.61 -24.57
CA ALA A 17 1.26 -17.59 -23.81
C ALA A 17 0.86 -18.27 -22.50
N GLN A 18 1.65 -18.03 -21.46
CA GLN A 18 1.32 -18.45 -20.12
C GLN A 18 0.00 -17.77 -19.77
N GLY A 19 -1.09 -18.55 -19.76
CA GLY A 19 -2.41 -18.06 -19.42
C GLY A 19 -2.32 -17.35 -18.09
N THR A 20 -2.80 -16.11 -18.05
CA THR A 20 -3.00 -15.36 -16.81
C THR A 20 -3.76 -16.25 -15.84
N GLU A 21 -3.11 -16.67 -14.76
CA GLU A 21 -3.77 -17.38 -13.67
C GLU A 21 -4.96 -16.54 -13.20
N GLU A 22 -6.14 -17.17 -13.16
CA GLU A 22 -7.36 -16.53 -12.71
C GLU A 22 -7.27 -16.42 -11.19
N TYR A 23 -6.89 -15.24 -10.68
CA TYR A 23 -6.82 -14.98 -9.25
C TYR A 23 -8.24 -14.80 -8.71
N VAL A 24 -8.81 -15.89 -8.21
CA VAL A 24 -10.10 -15.87 -7.50
C VAL A 24 -9.81 -15.55 -6.03
N TRP A 25 -10.28 -14.39 -5.56
CA TRP A 25 -10.53 -14.23 -4.14
C TRP A 25 -11.84 -14.91 -3.82
N ASP A 26 -11.84 -15.83 -2.84
CA ASP A 26 -13.03 -16.56 -2.38
C ASP A 26 -14.18 -15.63 -1.97
N THR A 27 -13.91 -14.32 -1.79
CA THR A 27 -14.85 -13.31 -1.29
C THR A 27 -14.94 -12.05 -2.17
N LEU A 28 -14.86 -12.19 -3.50
CA LEU A 28 -15.04 -11.07 -4.47
C LEU A 28 -16.33 -10.25 -4.26
N ALA A 29 -17.32 -10.80 -3.55
CA ALA A 29 -18.66 -10.21 -3.39
C ALA A 29 -18.82 -9.24 -2.20
N SER A 30 -17.90 -9.18 -1.22
CA SER A 30 -18.07 -8.24 -0.10
C SER A 30 -16.75 -7.86 0.57
N LEU A 31 -16.35 -6.60 0.40
CA LEU A 31 -15.41 -5.94 1.30
C LEU A 31 -16.15 -5.68 2.63
N ASP A 32 -15.96 -6.56 3.61
CA ASP A 32 -16.42 -6.34 4.97
C ASP A 32 -15.48 -5.33 5.65
N LYS A 33 -15.86 -4.05 5.56
CA LYS A 33 -15.10 -2.92 6.10
C LYS A 33 -14.76 -3.14 7.58
N ASP A 34 -15.74 -3.51 8.39
CA ASP A 34 -15.58 -3.62 9.83
C ASP A 34 -14.69 -4.80 10.22
N ALA A 35 -14.82 -5.94 9.51
CA ALA A 35 -13.91 -7.06 9.70
C ALA A 35 -12.47 -6.74 9.28
N ILE A 36 -12.28 -6.03 8.17
CA ILE A 36 -10.95 -5.59 7.70
C ILE A 36 -10.34 -4.61 8.71
N GLU A 37 -11.09 -3.59 9.12
CA GLU A 37 -10.66 -2.60 10.10
C GLU A 37 -10.25 -3.25 11.42
N LYS A 38 -11.08 -4.14 11.97
CA LYS A 38 -10.79 -4.86 13.22
C LYS A 38 -9.54 -5.73 13.13
N ARG A 39 -9.38 -6.49 12.03
CA ARG A 39 -8.20 -7.34 11.80
C ARG A 39 -6.94 -6.51 11.65
N SER A 40 -7.01 -5.40 10.93
CA SER A 40 -5.90 -4.48 10.75
C SER A 40 -5.48 -3.82 12.06
N ILE A 41 -6.42 -3.30 12.86
CA ILE A 41 -6.10 -2.69 14.16
C ILE A 41 -5.44 -3.70 15.09
N PHE A 42 -5.96 -4.94 15.13
CA PHE A 42 -5.33 -6.00 15.91
C PHE A 42 -3.88 -6.26 15.47
N PHE A 43 -3.66 -6.37 14.16
CA PHE A 43 -2.33 -6.60 13.59
C PHE A 43 -1.39 -5.40 13.82
N ILE A 44 -1.88 -4.17 13.71
CA ILE A 44 -1.12 -2.95 14.03
C ILE A 44 -0.68 -2.99 15.49
N LEU A 45 -1.57 -3.28 16.43
CA LEU A 45 -1.24 -3.32 17.86
C LEU A 45 -0.29 -4.47 18.23
N GLU A 46 -0.30 -5.57 17.47
CA GLU A 46 0.68 -6.65 17.60
C GLU A 46 2.09 -6.18 17.19
N LYS A 47 2.21 -5.53 16.03
CA LYS A 47 3.50 -5.07 15.47
C LYS A 47 4.00 -3.75 16.07
N MET A 48 3.09 -2.91 16.55
CA MET A 48 3.34 -1.57 17.07
C MET A 48 2.70 -1.43 18.47
N PRO A 49 3.21 -2.16 19.49
CA PRO A 49 2.59 -2.21 20.82
C PRO A 49 2.58 -0.86 21.55
N HIS A 50 3.43 0.09 21.14
CA HIS A 50 3.43 1.46 21.66
C HIS A 50 2.18 2.26 21.27
N LEU A 51 1.38 1.78 20.31
CA LEU A 51 0.09 2.38 19.94
C LEU A 51 -1.08 1.89 20.81
N LYS A 52 -0.85 1.04 21.81
CA LYS A 52 -1.91 0.61 22.73
C LYS A 52 -2.50 1.81 23.48
N GLY A 53 -3.82 1.95 23.41
CA GLY A 53 -4.55 3.07 24.02
C GLY A 53 -4.50 4.37 23.20
N ILE A 54 -3.87 4.35 22.03
CA ILE A 54 -3.88 5.46 21.07
C ILE A 54 -4.99 5.22 20.06
N GLU A 55 -5.75 6.27 19.74
CA GLU A 55 -6.77 6.22 18.70
C GLU A 55 -6.13 6.00 17.33
N ILE A 56 -6.62 4.99 16.61
CA ILE A 56 -6.23 4.62 15.25
C ILE A 56 -7.48 4.72 14.39
N LYS A 57 -7.47 5.63 13.40
CA LYS A 57 -8.59 5.91 12.52
C LYS A 57 -8.37 5.30 11.15
N LEU A 58 -9.39 4.62 10.61
CA LEU A 58 -9.37 4.10 9.25
C LEU A 58 -9.50 5.25 8.24
N VAL A 59 -8.52 5.34 7.35
CA VAL A 59 -8.49 6.35 6.28
C VAL A 59 -9.10 5.81 5.00
N GLN A 60 -8.70 4.60 4.59
CA GLN A 60 -9.20 3.97 3.37
C GLN A 60 -8.95 2.47 3.37
N ILE A 61 -9.76 1.75 2.59
CA ILE A 61 -9.54 0.35 2.20
C ILE A 61 -9.43 0.33 0.68
N ASN A 62 -8.35 -0.24 0.17
CA ASN A 62 -8.10 -0.38 -1.25
C ASN A 62 -8.08 -1.86 -1.63
N ALA A 63 -8.98 -2.24 -2.54
CA ALA A 63 -8.93 -3.51 -3.26
C ALA A 63 -8.67 -3.21 -4.74
N GLN A 64 -7.57 -3.72 -5.28
CA GLN A 64 -7.14 -3.43 -6.65
C GLN A 64 -6.75 -4.71 -7.38
N TYR A 65 -7.01 -4.78 -8.68
CA TYR A 65 -6.53 -5.83 -9.56
C TYR A 65 -5.39 -5.30 -10.41
N HIS A 66 -4.19 -5.85 -10.23
CA HIS A 66 -3.02 -5.54 -11.06
C HIS A 66 -2.65 -6.74 -11.94
N LYS A 67 -1.77 -6.51 -12.93
CA LYS A 67 -1.19 -7.60 -13.75
C LYS A 67 -0.46 -8.66 -12.91
N SER A 68 0.07 -8.25 -11.76
CA SER A 68 0.77 -9.12 -10.80
C SER A 68 -0.18 -9.82 -9.82
N GLY A 69 -1.50 -9.67 -9.99
CA GLY A 69 -2.51 -10.22 -9.09
C GLY A 69 -3.27 -9.15 -8.28
N PRO A 70 -4.32 -9.56 -7.57
CA PRO A 70 -5.12 -8.69 -6.72
C PRO A 70 -4.37 -8.28 -5.44
N THR A 71 -4.63 -7.07 -4.95
CA THR A 71 -4.09 -6.55 -3.70
C THR A 71 -5.22 -6.01 -2.83
N LEU A 72 -5.16 -6.31 -1.52
CA LEU A 72 -5.96 -5.64 -0.49
C LEU A 72 -5.02 -4.96 0.48
N ASN A 73 -5.31 -3.69 0.76
CA ASN A 73 -4.68 -2.99 1.86
C ASN A 73 -5.66 -2.04 2.54
N SER A 74 -5.36 -1.71 3.78
CA SER A 74 -6.06 -0.69 4.55
C SER A 74 -5.06 0.30 5.11
N LEU A 75 -5.43 1.58 5.13
CA LEU A 75 -4.59 2.68 5.55
C LEU A 75 -5.17 3.32 6.80
N PHE A 76 -4.32 3.65 7.75
CA PHE A 76 -4.70 4.23 9.03
C PHE A 76 -3.84 5.44 9.37
N ILE A 77 -4.43 6.34 10.15
CA ILE A 77 -3.74 7.46 10.81
C ILE A 77 -3.97 7.34 12.33
N HIS A 78 -3.03 7.79 13.15
CA HIS A 78 -3.16 7.77 14.61
C HIS A 78 -2.68 9.09 15.23
N ALA A 79 -3.02 9.35 16.50
CA ALA A 79 -2.70 10.63 17.13
C ALA A 79 -1.19 10.97 17.13
N ASN A 80 -0.31 9.98 17.13
CA ASN A 80 1.15 10.15 17.06
C ASN A 80 1.71 10.17 15.62
N SER A 81 0.86 10.40 14.61
CA SER A 81 1.27 10.36 13.20
C SER A 81 2.02 11.63 12.78
N PHE A 82 1.92 12.72 13.54
CA PHE A 82 2.73 13.92 13.30
C PHE A 82 4.20 13.65 13.65
N LYS A 83 5.08 13.69 12.65
CA LYS A 83 6.49 13.33 12.80
C LYS A 83 7.42 14.31 12.11
N PRO A 84 8.63 14.53 12.66
CA PRO A 84 9.66 15.27 11.95
C PRO A 84 10.10 14.49 10.72
N ILE A 85 10.42 15.20 9.63
CA ILE A 85 10.76 14.58 8.35
C ILE A 85 12.02 13.70 8.44
N SER A 86 12.88 13.92 9.42
CA SER A 86 14.05 13.09 9.72
C SER A 86 13.71 11.65 10.10
N GLU A 87 12.47 11.41 10.58
CA GLU A 87 11.97 10.06 10.92
C GLU A 87 11.23 9.39 9.75
N ASN A 88 11.15 10.05 8.59
CA ASN A 88 10.43 9.53 7.45
C ASN A 88 11.02 8.19 6.97
N LYS A 89 10.15 7.21 6.74
CA LYS A 89 10.50 5.83 6.37
C LYS A 89 10.25 5.51 4.89
N THR A 90 9.73 6.46 4.13
CA THR A 90 9.16 6.25 2.79
C THR A 90 10.00 6.94 1.72
N LEU A 91 10.41 8.18 1.98
CA LEU A 91 11.37 8.92 1.21
C LEU A 91 12.76 8.42 1.63
N GLY A 92 13.54 7.90 0.68
CA GLY A 92 14.92 7.48 0.94
C GLY A 92 15.80 8.65 1.42
N PHE A 93 17.12 8.47 1.48
CA PHE A 93 18.10 9.55 1.76
C PHE A 93 18.16 10.62 0.65
N GLN A 94 17.02 11.09 0.15
CA GLN A 94 16.93 12.21 -0.75
C GLN A 94 16.95 13.48 0.08
N ASP A 95 17.83 14.38 -0.33
CA ASP A 95 17.86 15.74 0.17
C ASP A 95 16.49 16.37 -0.09
N LEU A 96 15.71 16.58 0.98
CA LEU A 96 14.38 17.20 0.93
C LEU A 96 14.56 18.70 0.67
N SER A 97 15.06 19.00 -0.53
CA SER A 97 15.43 20.31 -1.08
C SER A 97 14.31 21.36 -1.08
N TYR A 98 13.10 20.99 -0.67
CA TYR A 98 11.93 21.85 -0.56
C TYR A 98 11.70 22.41 0.86
N GLY A 99 12.59 22.11 1.83
CA GLY A 99 12.51 22.66 3.18
C GLY A 99 11.36 22.14 4.04
N ILE A 100 10.76 21.01 3.65
CA ILE A 100 9.71 20.35 4.45
C ILE A 100 10.32 19.84 5.74
N SER A 101 9.70 20.14 6.88
CA SER A 101 10.20 19.76 8.20
C SER A 101 9.37 18.67 8.87
N HIS A 102 8.11 18.48 8.49
CA HIS A 102 7.18 17.53 9.12
C HIS A 102 6.29 16.81 8.12
N TYR A 103 5.83 15.62 8.50
CA TYR A 103 4.89 14.82 7.74
C TYR A 103 3.88 14.10 8.65
N ALA A 104 2.77 13.68 8.07
CA ALA A 104 1.84 12.74 8.69
C ALA A 104 2.18 11.32 8.25
N GLU A 105 2.53 10.43 9.19
CA GLU A 105 2.76 9.01 8.95
C GLU A 105 1.44 8.25 8.92
N PHE A 106 1.19 7.55 7.82
CA PHE A 106 0.10 6.60 7.69
C PHE A 106 0.62 5.18 7.75
N VAL A 107 -0.10 4.33 8.48
CA VAL A 107 0.21 2.90 8.61
C VAL A 107 -0.64 2.14 7.60
N ARG A 108 0.00 1.45 6.65
CA ARG A 108 -0.67 0.59 5.68
C ARG A 108 -0.53 -0.86 6.12
N VAL A 109 -1.65 -1.55 6.25
CA VAL A 109 -1.70 -3.01 6.44
C VAL A 109 -2.00 -3.66 5.10
N ASN A 110 -1.08 -4.51 4.64
CA ASN A 110 -1.25 -5.29 3.40
C ASN A 110 -1.74 -6.70 3.74
N PHE A 111 -2.63 -7.22 2.90
CA PHE A 111 -3.25 -8.53 3.07
C PHE A 111 -2.81 -9.51 1.98
N SER A 112 -2.71 -10.77 2.39
CA SER A 112 -2.68 -11.94 1.51
C SER A 112 -3.93 -12.01 0.63
N THR A 113 -3.86 -12.83 -0.43
CA THR A 113 -5.04 -13.21 -1.22
C THR A 113 -6.08 -14.01 -0.42
N ALA A 114 -5.72 -14.56 0.75
CA ALA A 114 -6.62 -15.24 1.68
C ALA A 114 -7.30 -14.26 2.68
N GLY A 115 -7.08 -12.95 2.57
CA GLY A 115 -7.72 -11.96 3.45
C GLY A 115 -7.12 -11.91 4.87
N VAL A 116 -5.89 -12.39 5.04
CA VAL A 116 -5.10 -12.32 6.28
C VAL A 116 -4.08 -11.18 6.18
N PRO A 117 -3.94 -10.31 7.21
CA PRO A 117 -2.85 -9.32 7.29
C PRO A 117 -1.47 -9.98 7.28
N GLU A 118 -0.55 -9.49 6.44
CA GLU A 118 0.79 -10.07 6.30
C GLU A 118 1.92 -9.10 6.64
N SER A 119 1.77 -7.82 6.31
CA SER A 119 2.83 -6.84 6.48
C SER A 119 2.32 -5.44 6.77
N ILE A 120 3.19 -4.64 7.38
CA ILE A 120 3.02 -3.20 7.53
C ILE A 120 3.98 -2.49 6.58
N SER A 121 3.46 -1.52 5.86
CA SER A 121 4.24 -0.51 5.15
C SER A 121 3.77 0.88 5.54
N TYR A 122 4.48 1.91 5.11
CA TYR A 122 4.18 3.29 5.47
C TYR A 122 3.82 4.12 4.25
N ASN A 123 3.00 5.13 4.48
CA ASN A 123 2.73 6.22 3.56
C ASN A 123 2.91 7.54 4.32
N GLU A 124 3.13 8.61 3.59
CA GLU A 124 3.36 9.94 4.10
C GLU A 124 2.44 10.95 3.43
N SER A 125 2.05 11.98 4.18
CA SER A 125 1.59 13.24 3.62
C SER A 125 2.52 14.35 4.12
N LEU A 126 3.15 15.06 3.19
CA LEU A 126 4.04 16.18 3.52
C LEU A 126 3.20 17.35 4.03
N LEU A 127 3.57 17.91 5.18
CA LEU A 127 2.75 18.92 5.84
C LEU A 127 3.24 20.32 5.51
N GLY A 128 4.42 20.71 5.99
CA GLY A 128 4.89 22.09 5.84
C GLY A 128 6.37 22.27 6.20
N GLN A 129 6.82 23.51 6.12
CA GLN A 129 8.22 23.88 6.34
C GLN A 129 8.53 24.25 7.80
N ASN A 130 7.53 24.63 8.59
CA ASN A 130 7.65 24.93 10.01
C ASN A 130 6.70 24.05 10.85
N GLU A 131 7.02 23.90 12.14
CA GLU A 131 6.27 23.01 13.04
C GLU A 131 4.84 23.47 13.29
N GLU A 132 4.61 24.77 13.49
CA GLU A 132 3.31 25.34 13.85
C GLU A 132 2.26 25.11 12.74
N GLU A 133 2.57 25.53 11.50
CA GLU A 133 1.72 25.32 10.33
C GLU A 133 1.53 23.84 10.03
N SER A 134 2.57 23.03 10.22
CA SER A 134 2.47 21.58 9.99
C SER A 134 1.57 20.92 11.01
N LEU A 135 1.60 21.36 12.27
CA LEU A 135 0.75 20.84 13.33
C LEU A 135 -0.72 21.24 13.10
N GLU A 136 -0.98 22.45 12.62
CA GLU A 136 -2.33 22.89 12.22
C GLU A 136 -2.87 22.01 11.09
N ARG A 137 -2.10 21.84 10.01
CA ARG A 137 -2.46 20.94 8.89
C ARG A 137 -2.65 19.50 9.33
N PHE A 138 -1.83 19.01 10.26
CA PHE A 138 -2.00 17.68 10.81
C PHE A 138 -3.33 17.54 11.56
N LYS A 139 -3.70 18.52 12.39
CA LYS A 139 -4.97 18.51 13.12
C LYS A 139 -6.15 18.50 12.15
N GLU A 140 -6.14 19.37 11.14
CA GLU A 140 -7.16 19.38 10.10
C GLU A 140 -7.29 18.03 9.39
N LEU A 141 -6.15 17.43 9.01
CA LEU A 141 -6.09 16.13 8.37
C LEU A 141 -6.59 15.00 9.30
N TYR A 142 -6.21 15.05 10.58
CA TYR A 142 -6.56 14.02 11.57
C TYR A 142 -8.03 14.09 11.99
N ASP A 143 -8.59 15.29 12.08
CA ASP A 143 -10.00 15.53 12.46
C ASP A 143 -10.96 15.26 11.29
N PHE A 144 -10.47 15.31 10.05
CA PHE A 144 -11.25 14.93 8.88
C PHE A 144 -11.59 13.42 8.85
N TYR A 145 -10.71 12.59 9.39
CA TYR A 145 -10.91 11.14 9.51
C TYR A 145 -11.48 10.75 10.87
#